data_AF-A0A8S3WD65-F1
#
_entry.id   AF-A0A8S3WD65-F1
#
_cell.length_a   1.000
_cell.length_b   1.000
_cell.length_c   1.000
_cell.angle_alpha   90.00
_cell.angle_beta   90.00
_cell.angle_gamma   90.00
#
_symmetry.space_group_name_H-M   'P 1'
#
loop_
_entity.id
_entity.type
_entity.pdbx_description
1 polymer ?
#
loop_
_entity_poly.entity_id
_entity_poly.type
_entity_poly.pdbx_seq_one_letter_code
_entity_poly.pdbx_strand_id
1 'polypeptide(L)' 'MFMIPEHEVTTLINDVYAIVAGLPLPFLGMTGVSACPQVTRSSDGSPAPCPLAAGEEYTYNNVFPIAFSYPNVDLRVH' A
#
# COMPACT_ATOMS: atom_id res chain seq x y z
N MET A 1 -0.47 -7.03 4.63
CA MET A 1 -1.63 -6.36 5.28
C MET A 1 -2.88 -7.13 4.88
N PHE A 2 -3.77 -7.45 5.82
CA PHE A 2 -5.07 -8.05 5.52
C PHE A 2 -6.13 -6.94 5.44
N MET A 3 -7.04 -7.05 4.48
CA MET A 3 -8.13 -6.09 4.29
C MET A 3 -9.42 -6.80 3.87
N ILE A 4 -10.54 -6.36 4.42
CA ILE A 4 -11.89 -6.80 4.05
C ILE A 4 -12.66 -5.54 3.70
N PRO A 5 -12.87 -5.22 2.41
CA PRO A 5 -13.55 -4.01 2.02
C PRO A 5 -15.05 -4.14 2.31
N GLU A 6 -15.68 -3.10 2.84
CA GLU A 6 -17.12 -3.09 3.16
C GLU A 6 -17.99 -2.92 1.91
N HIS A 7 -17.40 -2.41 0.83
CA HIS A 7 -18.03 -2.14 -0.46
C HIS A 7 -17.10 -2.54 -1.60
N GLU A 8 -17.61 -2.59 -2.82
CA GLU A 8 -16.78 -2.82 -4.01
C GLU A 8 -15.73 -1.71 -4.14
N VAL A 9 -14.45 -2.09 -4.23
CA VAL A 9 -13.33 -1.15 -4.40
C VAL A 9 -12.80 -1.26 -5.83
N THR A 10 -13.12 -0.28 -6.65
CA THR A 10 -12.66 -0.22 -8.05
C THR A 10 -11.25 0.36 -8.19
N THR A 11 -10.81 1.14 -7.20
CA THR A 11 -9.51 1.82 -7.19
C THR A 11 -8.91 1.77 -5.79
N LEU A 12 -7.67 1.32 -5.69
CA LEU A 12 -6.89 1.33 -4.46
C LEU A 12 -5.57 2.05 -4.75
N ILE A 13 -5.30 3.14 -4.03
CA ILE A 13 -4.11 3.97 -4.22
C ILE A 13 -3.27 3.93 -2.95
N ASN A 14 -1.97 3.75 -3.13
CA ASN A 14 -1.01 3.83 -2.03
C ASN A 14 -0.83 5.28 -1.59
N ASP A 15 -0.98 5.52 -0.29
CA ASP A 15 -0.61 6.79 0.35
C ASP A 15 0.41 6.48 1.45
N VAL A 16 1.68 6.40 1.05
CA VAL A 16 2.79 6.06 1.95
C VAL A 16 3.68 7.28 2.13
N TYR A 17 3.83 7.75 3.36
CA TYR A 17 4.71 8.88 3.68
C TYR A 17 5.33 8.73 5.06
N ALA A 18 6.49 9.33 5.24
CA ALA A 18 7.14 9.47 6.54
C ALA A 18 6.94 10.88 7.08
N ILE A 19 6.82 11.02 8.41
CA ILE A 19 6.87 12.34 9.04
C ILE A 19 8.29 12.57 9.58
N VAL A 20 9.01 13.53 9.02
CA VAL A 20 10.37 13.91 9.45
C VAL A 20 10.38 15.37 9.85
N ALA A 21 10.73 15.66 11.11
CA ALA A 21 10.69 17.01 11.68
C ALA A 21 9.34 17.74 11.48
N GLY A 22 8.22 16.99 11.49
CA GLY A 22 6.88 17.53 11.28
C GLY A 22 6.47 17.73 9.82
N LEU A 23 7.34 17.42 8.85
CA LEU A 23 7.04 17.51 7.43
C LEU A 23 6.74 16.12 6.84
N PRO A 24 5.66 15.96 6.05
CA PRO A 24 5.40 14.71 5.33
C PRO A 24 6.34 14.58 4.13
N LEU A 25 7.11 13.50 4.11
CA LEU A 25 8.00 13.12 3.02
C LEU A 25 7.45 11.86 2.33
N PRO A 26 6.94 11.97 1.09
CA PRO A 26 6.42 10.82 0.36
C PRO A 26 7.55 9.90 -0.12
N PHE A 27 7.25 8.60 -0.19
CA PHE A 27 8.17 7.63 -0.78
C PHE A 27 8.06 7.65 -2.30
N LEU A 28 9.19 7.90 -2.96
CA LEU A 28 9.24 8.04 -4.42
C LEU A 28 8.79 6.74 -5.10
N GLY A 29 7.86 6.85 -6.04
CA GLY A 29 7.32 5.70 -6.78
C GLY A 29 6.32 4.84 -6.03
N MET A 30 5.93 5.23 -4.81
CA MET A 30 4.95 4.50 -3.99
C MET A 30 3.69 5.32 -3.77
N THR A 31 3.82 6.56 -3.33
CA THR A 31 2.68 7.46 -3.10
C THR A 31 1.98 7.80 -4.41
N GLY A 32 0.65 7.68 -4.43
CA GLY A 32 -0.18 7.97 -5.61
C GLY A 32 -0.21 6.87 -6.67
N VAL A 33 0.47 5.74 -6.45
CA VAL A 33 0.49 4.60 -7.38
C VAL A 33 -0.61 3.60 -7.01
N SER A 34 -1.24 2.98 -8.03
CA SER A 34 -2.25 1.95 -7.83
C SER A 34 -1.68 0.76 -7.07
N ALA A 35 -2.33 0.41 -5.97
CA ALA A 35 -2.02 -0.76 -5.14
C ALA A 35 -2.69 -2.04 -5.67
N CYS A 36 -3.71 -1.90 -6.52
CA CYS A 36 -4.47 -3.02 -7.10
C CYS A 36 -3.61 -4.16 -7.66
N PRO A 37 -2.51 -3.91 -8.40
CA PRO A 37 -1.69 -4.99 -8.95
C PRO A 37 -0.96 -5.83 -7.90
N GLN A 38 -0.88 -5.35 -6.66
CA GLN A 38 -0.16 -5.96 -5.54
C GLN A 38 -1.11 -6.62 -4.52
N VAL A 39 -2.40 -6.75 -4.87
CA VAL A 39 -3.41 -7.40 -4.04
C VAL A 39 -3.57 -8.85 -4.49
N THR A 40 -3.63 -9.75 -3.52
CA THR A 40 -3.94 -11.17 -3.71
C THR A 40 -5.13 -11.57 -2.84
N ARG A 41 -5.86 -12.61 -3.25
CA ARG A 41 -6.93 -13.18 -2.42
C ARG A 41 -6.32 -13.93 -1.25
N SER A 42 -6.84 -13.72 -0.03
CA SER A 42 -6.26 -14.34 1.17
C SER A 42 -6.47 -15.85 1.25
N SER A 43 -7.48 -16.39 0.56
CA SER A 43 -7.79 -17.84 0.59
C SER A 43 -6.77 -18.71 -0.13
N ASP A 44 -6.21 -18.24 -1.24
CA ASP A 44 -5.37 -19.05 -2.15
C ASP A 44 -4.11 -18.31 -2.64
N GLY A 45 -3.96 -17.03 -2.32
CA GLY A 45 -2.84 -16.21 -2.77
C GLY A 45 -2.89 -15.84 -4.25
N SER A 46 -3.99 -16.12 -4.95
CA SER A 46 -4.14 -15.76 -6.36
C SER A 46 -4.17 -14.24 -6.55
N PRO A 47 -3.64 -13.71 -7.67
CA PRO A 47 -3.73 -12.28 -7.97
C PRO A 47 -5.18 -11.83 -8.03
N ALA A 48 -5.49 -10.76 -7.30
CA ALA A 48 -6.81 -10.15 -7.26
C ALA A 48 -6.70 -8.65 -7.57
N PRO A 49 -6.33 -8.28 -8.81
CA PRO A 49 -6.37 -6.88 -9.20
C PRO A 49 -7.80 -6.35 -9.11
N CYS A 50 -7.95 -5.08 -8.75
CA CYS A 50 -9.25 -4.42 -8.66
C CYS A 50 -10.12 -4.66 -9.92
N PRO A 51 -11.46 -4.74 -9.78
CA PRO A 51 -12.24 -4.42 -8.58
C PRO A 51 -12.20 -5.50 -7.49
N LEU A 52 -12.13 -5.07 -6.23
CA LEU A 52 -12.21 -5.95 -5.05
C LEU A 52 -13.66 -6.02 -4.56
N ALA A 53 -14.17 -7.23 -4.34
CA ALA A 53 -15.54 -7.46 -3.90
C ALA A 53 -15.71 -7.16 -2.40
N ALA A 54 -16.88 -6.63 -2.04
CA ALA A 54 -17.25 -6.38 -0.65
C ALA A 54 -17.30 -7.69 0.17
N GLY A 55 -16.76 -7.66 1.38
CA GLY A 55 -16.81 -8.77 2.35
C GLY A 55 -15.84 -9.92 2.06
N GLU A 56 -15.03 -9.83 1.01
CA GLU A 56 -13.99 -10.82 0.69
C GLU A 56 -12.64 -10.40 1.31
N GLU A 57 -11.86 -11.37 1.81
CA GLU A 57 -10.57 -11.10 2.43
C GLU A 57 -9.45 -11.09 1.39
N TYR A 58 -8.69 -10.00 1.39
CA TYR A 58 -7.54 -9.80 0.52
C TYR A 58 -6.27 -9.50 1.31
N THR A 59 -5.14 -9.88 0.73
CA THR A 59 -3.81 -9.60 1.23
C THR A 59 -3.14 -8.59 0.31
N TYR A 60 -2.75 -7.46 0.87
CA TYR A 60 -1.86 -6.50 0.20
C TYR A 60 -0.41 -6.74 0.67
N ASN A 61 0.50 -6.90 -0.29
CA ASN A 61 1.93 -7.01 -0.04
C ASN A 61 2.69 -6.22 -1.09
N ASN A 62 3.58 -5.33 -0.65
CA ASN A 62 4.39 -4.53 -1.56
C ASN A 62 5.82 -4.41 -1.02
N VAL A 63 6.79 -4.54 -1.92
CA VAL A 63 8.22 -4.47 -1.63
C VAL A 63 8.81 -3.35 -2.46
N PHE A 64 9.39 -2.35 -1.80
CA PHE A 64 10.03 -1.23 -2.48
C PHE A 64 11.38 -0.89 -1.85
N PRO A 65 12.36 -0.47 -2.66
CA PRO A 65 13.67 -0.11 -2.17
C PRO A 65 13.67 1.27 -1.49
N ILE A 66 14.47 1.39 -0.43
CA ILE A 66 14.77 2.68 0.20
C ILE A 66 15.95 3.33 -0.55
N ALA A 67 15.76 4.57 -1.01
CA ALA A 67 16.80 5.29 -1.73
C ALA A 67 17.96 5.67 -0.79
N PHE A 68 19.20 5.59 -1.28
CA PHE A 68 20.39 5.97 -0.50
C PHE A 68 20.39 7.44 -0.07
N SER A 69 19.69 8.31 -0.81
CA SER A 69 19.55 9.73 -0.47
C SER A 69 18.63 9.98 0.73
N TYR A 70 17.93 8.98 1.25
CA TYR A 70 17.08 9.15 2.41
C TYR A 70 17.91 9.25 3.70
N PRO A 71 17.57 10.18 4.60
CA PRO A 71 18.34 10.40 5.81
C PRO A 71 18.21 9.21 6.79
N ASN A 72 19.29 8.94 7.53
CA ASN A 72 19.28 7.97 8.62
C ASN A 72 18.73 8.63 9.89
N VAL A 73 17.42 8.55 10.09
CA VAL A 73 16.71 9.17 11.22
C VAL A 73 15.60 8.25 11.72
N ASP A 74 15.23 8.42 13.00
CA ASP A 74 14.02 7.83 13.54
C ASP A 74 12.80 8.52 12.94
N LEU A 75 11.89 7.75 12.35
CA LEU A 75 10.70 8.25 11.68
C LEU A 75 9.50 7.34 11.92
N ARG A 76 8.30 7.89 11.71
CA ARG A 76 7.06 7.13 11.65
C ARG A 76 6.53 7.12 10.22
N VAL A 77 6.31 5.92 9.68
CA VAL A 77 5.66 5.70 8.37
C VAL A 77 4.16 5.54 8.58
N HIS A 78 3.39 6.15 7.69
CA HIS A 78 1.95 6.04 7.60
C HIS A 78 1.54 5.37 6.29
#